data_AF-A0A3P8M1E7-F1
#
_entry.id   AF-A0A3P8M1E7-F1
#
_cell.length_a   1.000
_cell.length_b   1.000
_cell.length_c   1.000
_cell.angle_alpha   90.00
_cell.angle_beta   90.00
_cell.angle_gamma   90.00
#
_symmetry.space_group_name_H-M   'P 1'
#
loop_
_entity.id
_entity.type
_entity.pdbx_description
1 polymer ?
#
loop_
_entity_poly.entity_id
_entity_poly.type
_entity_poly.pdbx_seq_one_letter_code
_entity_poly.pdbx_strand_id
1 'polypeptide(L)'
;MSVMNFQHLNQPQHDAQAYGFSGRRLQRMHRLEQSVEEEQPSEASHSDAHLIAVSKEAKQNPILAFHLIADGIPHQQAIARLQGSVRQLSLFTRRVMENAYPGWELLDAEDQNMAAFQHSMINGDTNGYRAGFNAALSALEKFVEPLTYDDIADSIMERGR
;
A
#
# COMPACT_ATOMS: atom_id res chain seq x y z
N MET A 1 41.11 -36.62 -59.90
CA MET A 1 41.15 -35.25 -59.37
C MET A 1 40.60 -34.34 -60.45
N SER A 2 39.33 -33.93 -60.31
CA SER A 2 38.63 -33.09 -61.30
C SER A 2 38.27 -31.76 -60.63
N VAL A 3 38.57 -30.67 -61.33
CA VAL A 3 38.63 -29.29 -60.83
C VAL A 3 37.23 -28.68 -60.88
N MET A 4 36.70 -28.21 -59.74
CA MET A 4 35.38 -27.60 -59.70
C MET A 4 35.45 -26.16 -60.21
N ASN A 5 34.63 -25.87 -61.22
CA ASN A 5 34.58 -24.63 -61.99
C ASN A 5 33.42 -23.75 -61.47
N PHE A 6 33.73 -22.52 -61.04
CA PHE A 6 32.82 -21.59 -60.34
C PHE A 6 32.27 -20.50 -61.26
N GLN A 7 31.79 -20.89 -62.45
CA GLN A 7 31.32 -19.99 -63.52
C GLN A 7 29.93 -19.37 -63.32
N HIS A 8 29.39 -19.33 -62.09
CA HIS A 8 28.14 -18.63 -61.79
C HIS A 8 28.36 -17.33 -60.99
N LEU A 9 29.61 -16.91 -60.80
CA LEU A 9 29.98 -15.62 -60.21
C LEU A 9 30.33 -14.66 -61.35
N ASN A 10 29.53 -13.59 -61.51
CA ASN A 10 29.58 -12.49 -62.51
C ASN A 10 28.63 -12.73 -63.71
N GLN A 11 27.64 -11.89 -64.05
CA GLN A 11 27.51 -10.43 -63.95
C GLN A 11 26.01 -10.02 -64.20
N PRO A 12 25.62 -8.71 -64.16
CA PRO A 12 24.37 -8.24 -63.57
C PRO A 12 23.39 -7.62 -64.59
N GLN A 13 22.14 -7.36 -64.19
CA GLN A 13 21.29 -6.36 -64.85
C GLN A 13 20.66 -5.40 -63.83
N HIS A 14 21.29 -4.22 -63.77
CA HIS A 14 20.75 -2.86 -63.62
C HIS A 14 19.47 -2.66 -64.47
N ASP A 15 18.46 -1.83 -64.18
CA ASP A 15 18.21 -0.75 -63.22
C ASP A 15 16.68 -0.56 -63.11
N ALA A 16 16.16 -0.20 -61.94
CA ALA A 16 15.02 0.72 -61.81
C ALA A 16 14.92 1.24 -60.36
N GLN A 17 15.35 2.47 -60.23
CA GLN A 17 15.43 3.34 -59.06
C GLN A 17 14.11 3.49 -58.29
N ALA A 18 14.16 3.44 -56.95
CA ALA A 18 13.43 4.39 -56.07
C ALA A 18 13.84 4.21 -54.60
N TYR A 19 14.59 5.20 -54.09
CA TYR A 19 14.50 5.81 -52.76
C TYR A 19 14.28 4.93 -51.51
N GLY A 20 15.26 4.93 -50.60
CA GLY A 20 14.97 4.59 -49.19
C GLY A 20 16.14 4.09 -48.34
N PHE A 21 17.16 4.92 -48.16
CA PHE A 21 17.96 5.11 -46.93
C PHE A 21 18.11 3.95 -45.90
N SER A 22 19.36 3.55 -45.73
CA SER A 22 20.03 2.83 -44.62
C SER A 22 19.30 2.71 -43.27
N GLY A 23 19.45 1.54 -42.63
CA GLY A 23 19.24 1.46 -41.18
C GLY A 23 19.24 0.09 -40.47
N ARG A 24 19.35 -1.04 -41.17
CA ARG A 24 19.22 -2.37 -40.52
C ARG A 24 20.49 -2.91 -39.86
N ARG A 25 21.24 -2.06 -39.15
CA ARG A 25 22.44 -2.49 -38.40
C ARG A 25 22.59 -1.83 -37.03
N LEU A 26 21.49 -1.63 -36.28
CA LEU A 26 21.55 -1.12 -34.90
C LEU A 26 20.60 -1.79 -33.90
N GLN A 27 20.04 -2.98 -34.19
CA GLN A 27 19.19 -3.70 -33.21
C GLN A 27 19.93 -4.77 -32.38
N ARG A 28 21.26 -4.65 -32.22
CA ARG A 28 22.03 -5.52 -31.30
C ARG A 28 22.62 -4.77 -30.10
N MET A 29 22.48 -3.45 -30.03
CA MET A 29 23.00 -2.66 -28.90
C MET A 29 21.93 -2.17 -27.91
N HIS A 30 20.64 -2.33 -28.21
CA HIS A 30 19.57 -1.95 -27.27
C HIS A 30 19.28 -2.97 -26.16
N ARG A 31 20.01 -4.09 -26.08
CA ARG A 31 19.87 -5.04 -24.97
C ARG A 31 20.80 -4.76 -23.78
N LEU A 32 21.59 -3.70 -23.85
CA LEU A 32 22.54 -3.31 -22.80
C LEU A 32 22.24 -1.94 -22.17
N GLU A 33 21.12 -1.30 -22.53
CA GLU A 33 20.71 0.04 -22.07
C GLU A 33 19.27 0.05 -21.53
N GLN A 34 18.82 -1.11 -21.03
CA GLN A 34 17.65 -1.21 -20.15
C GLN A 34 18.02 -2.04 -18.93
N SER A 35 19.19 -1.78 -18.37
CA SER A 35 19.27 -1.62 -16.91
C SER A 35 18.66 -0.25 -16.62
N VAL A 36 17.33 -0.15 -16.74
CA VAL A 36 16.65 0.68 -15.75
C VAL A 36 17.01 -0.05 -14.47
N GLU A 37 17.92 0.56 -13.72
CA GLU A 37 17.89 0.43 -12.28
C GLU A 37 16.43 0.70 -11.92
N GLU A 38 15.61 -0.36 -11.92
CA GLU A 38 14.58 -0.49 -10.92
C GLU A 38 15.38 -0.31 -9.65
N GLU A 39 15.42 0.93 -9.18
CA GLU A 39 15.52 1.25 -7.79
C GLU A 39 14.44 0.39 -7.17
N GLN A 40 14.84 -0.85 -6.83
CA GLN A 40 14.05 -1.79 -6.06
C GLN A 40 13.50 -0.90 -4.96
N PRO A 41 12.18 -0.70 -4.85
CA PRO A 41 11.67 0.00 -3.68
C PRO A 41 12.27 -0.77 -2.53
N SER A 42 13.15 -0.11 -1.76
CA SER A 42 13.88 -0.69 -0.63
C SER A 42 12.93 -1.69 0.00
N GLU A 43 13.22 -2.99 -0.11
CA GLU A 43 12.29 -4.04 0.29
C GLU A 43 11.74 -3.59 1.62
N ALA A 44 10.44 -3.24 1.65
CA ALA A 44 9.89 -2.58 2.83
C ALA A 44 10.23 -3.50 3.99
N SER A 45 11.08 -3.03 4.91
CA SER A 45 11.72 -3.89 5.93
C SER A 45 10.67 -4.64 6.74
N HIS A 46 9.43 -4.14 6.69
CA HIS A 46 8.26 -4.67 7.36
C HIS A 46 7.10 -4.98 6.44
N SER A 47 6.26 -5.92 6.88
CA SER A 47 5.01 -6.23 6.19
C SER A 47 4.04 -5.04 6.18
N ASP A 48 3.11 -5.05 5.21
CA ASP A 48 2.02 -4.09 5.15
C ASP A 48 1.25 -3.99 6.48
N ALA A 49 1.04 -5.11 7.17
CA ALA A 49 0.34 -5.15 8.44
C ALA A 49 1.07 -4.36 9.53
N HIS A 50 2.40 -4.50 9.61
CA HIS A 50 3.21 -3.69 10.51
C HIS A 50 3.11 -2.20 10.16
N LEU A 51 3.29 -1.84 8.88
CA LEU A 51 3.26 -0.45 8.42
C LEU A 51 1.91 0.22 8.73
N ILE A 52 0.80 -0.50 8.57
CA ILE A 52 -0.52 -0.02 8.96
C ILE A 52 -0.59 0.12 10.49
N ALA A 53 -0.20 -0.90 11.25
CA ALA A 53 -0.34 -0.92 12.71
C ALA A 53 0.44 0.21 13.42
N VAL A 54 1.63 0.58 12.91
CA VAL A 54 2.44 1.66 13.51
C VAL A 54 2.00 3.07 13.13
N SER A 55 1.24 3.20 12.04
CA SER A 55 0.77 4.49 11.49
C SER A 55 -0.05 5.30 12.49
N LYS A 56 -0.03 6.64 12.32
CA LYS A 56 -0.79 7.56 13.19
C LYS A 56 -2.28 7.42 12.94
N GLU A 57 -2.65 7.21 11.69
CA GLU A 57 -3.99 7.04 11.19
C GLU A 57 -4.65 5.80 11.79
N ALA A 58 -3.94 4.67 11.83
CA ALA A 58 -4.45 3.46 12.47
C ALA A 58 -4.66 3.66 13.97
N LYS A 59 -3.77 4.38 14.67
CA LYS A 59 -3.95 4.69 16.10
C LYS A 59 -5.17 5.57 16.36
N GLN A 60 -5.57 6.41 15.41
CA GLN A 60 -6.76 7.25 15.51
C GLN A 60 -8.05 6.48 15.20
N ASN A 61 -7.97 5.47 14.32
CA ASN A 61 -9.09 4.62 13.91
C ASN A 61 -8.72 3.11 13.94
N PRO A 62 -8.50 2.53 15.13
CA PRO A 62 -7.90 1.21 15.27
C PRO A 62 -8.82 0.08 14.84
N ILE A 63 -10.13 0.25 14.97
CA ILE A 63 -11.12 -0.75 14.55
C ILE A 63 -11.11 -0.88 13.03
N LEU A 64 -11.13 0.24 12.30
CA LEU A 64 -11.05 0.21 10.84
C LEU A 64 -9.70 -0.34 10.37
N ALA A 65 -8.60 0.09 11.00
CA ALA A 65 -7.26 -0.40 10.65
C ALA A 65 -7.15 -1.92 10.83
N PHE A 66 -7.69 -2.46 11.93
CA PHE A 66 -7.73 -3.90 12.18
C PHE A 66 -8.48 -4.66 11.05
N HIS A 67 -9.61 -4.13 10.60
CA HIS A 67 -10.35 -4.71 9.48
C HIS A 67 -9.55 -4.64 8.16
N LEU A 68 -8.90 -3.51 7.87
CA LEU A 68 -8.09 -3.37 6.65
C LEU A 68 -6.92 -4.36 6.61
N ILE A 69 -6.29 -4.62 7.75
CA ILE A 69 -5.24 -5.65 7.88
C ILE A 69 -5.84 -7.04 7.67
N ALA A 70 -6.97 -7.35 8.30
CA ALA A 70 -7.64 -8.64 8.16
C ALA A 70 -8.10 -8.91 6.71
N ASP A 71 -8.49 -7.87 5.98
CA ASP A 71 -8.88 -7.91 4.57
C ASP A 71 -7.67 -7.98 3.62
N GLY A 72 -6.43 -7.90 4.14
CA GLY A 72 -5.21 -7.96 3.34
C GLY A 72 -5.00 -6.76 2.42
N ILE A 73 -5.50 -5.58 2.81
CA ILE A 73 -5.36 -4.35 2.01
C ILE A 73 -3.91 -3.83 2.09
N PRO A 74 -3.26 -3.50 0.96
CA PRO A 74 -1.91 -2.94 0.97
C PRO A 74 -1.80 -1.65 1.79
N HIS A 75 -0.67 -1.42 2.46
CA HIS A 75 -0.55 -0.32 3.45
C HIS A 75 -0.89 1.06 2.88
N GLN A 76 -0.42 1.37 1.67
CA GLN A 76 -0.64 2.66 1.03
C GLN A 76 -2.13 2.93 0.81
N GLN A 77 -2.89 1.89 0.40
CA GLN A 77 -4.33 2.00 0.22
C GLN A 77 -5.06 2.06 1.56
N ALA A 78 -4.61 1.31 2.56
CA ALA A 78 -5.19 1.32 3.89
C ALA A 78 -5.05 2.70 4.56
N ILE A 79 -3.86 3.30 4.51
CA ILE A 79 -3.59 4.65 5.05
C ILE A 79 -4.48 5.68 4.37
N ALA A 80 -4.58 5.67 3.03
CA ALA A 80 -5.44 6.60 2.30
C ALA A 80 -6.92 6.49 2.72
N ARG A 81 -7.42 5.27 2.98
CA ARG A 81 -8.78 5.06 3.51
C ARG A 81 -8.91 5.58 4.94
N LEU A 82 -7.90 5.37 5.79
CA LEU A 82 -7.93 5.81 7.18
C LEU A 82 -7.94 7.34 7.31
N GLN A 83 -7.15 8.06 6.50
CA GLN A 83 -7.03 9.53 6.57
C GLN A 83 -8.36 10.27 6.36
N GLY A 84 -9.23 9.76 5.50
CA GLY A 84 -10.54 10.36 5.22
C GLY A 84 -11.70 9.74 6.01
N SER A 85 -11.42 8.76 6.87
CA SER A 85 -12.48 8.00 7.55
C SER A 85 -12.86 8.62 8.90
N VAL A 86 -14.16 8.65 9.15
CA VAL A 86 -14.67 8.82 10.52
C VAL A 86 -14.28 7.58 11.33
N ARG A 87 -13.94 7.78 12.61
CA ARG A 87 -13.60 6.69 13.51
C ARG A 87 -14.73 5.64 13.52
N GLN A 88 -14.35 4.39 13.30
CA GLN A 88 -15.32 3.30 13.24
C GLN A 88 -15.74 2.89 14.64
N LEU A 89 -17.05 2.73 14.85
CA LEU A 89 -17.62 2.18 16.07
C LEU A 89 -17.58 0.65 16.04
N SER A 90 -17.38 0.03 17.21
CA SER A 90 -17.55 -1.41 17.36
C SER A 90 -19.03 -1.79 17.15
N LEU A 91 -19.28 -3.03 16.69
CA LEU A 91 -20.65 -3.55 16.56
C LEU A 91 -21.40 -3.54 17.90
N PHE A 92 -20.69 -3.81 19.00
CA PHE A 92 -21.27 -3.74 20.34
C PHE A 92 -21.73 -2.32 20.66
N THR A 93 -20.85 -1.33 20.48
CA THR A 93 -21.17 0.08 20.72
C THR A 93 -22.34 0.55 19.89
N ARG A 94 -22.36 0.20 18.60
CA ARG A 94 -23.47 0.53 17.71
C ARG A 94 -24.80 -0.05 18.23
N ARG A 95 -24.84 -1.33 18.57
CA ARG A 95 -26.05 -1.99 19.10
C ARG A 95 -26.53 -1.38 20.41
N VAL A 96 -25.62 -0.99 21.30
CA VAL A 96 -26.02 -0.34 22.55
C VAL A 96 -26.61 1.04 22.27
N MET A 97 -25.96 1.82 21.40
CA MET A 97 -26.42 3.17 21.07
C MET A 97 -27.74 3.17 20.28
N GLU A 98 -27.96 2.21 19.39
CA GLU A 98 -29.24 2.01 18.69
C GLU A 98 -30.43 1.85 19.65
N ASN A 99 -30.20 1.31 20.85
CA ASN A 99 -31.25 1.13 21.86
C ASN A 99 -31.31 2.28 22.88
N ALA A 100 -30.19 2.96 23.12
CA ALA A 100 -30.07 3.95 24.19
C ALA A 100 -30.27 5.41 23.71
N TYR A 101 -30.02 5.69 22.43
CA TYR A 101 -30.04 7.04 21.88
C TYR A 101 -31.21 7.22 20.90
N PRO A 102 -32.25 8.00 21.25
CA PRO A 102 -33.36 8.27 20.34
C PRO A 102 -32.90 8.98 19.06
N GLY A 103 -33.33 8.49 17.90
CA GLY A 103 -32.96 9.07 16.60
C GLY A 103 -31.55 8.73 16.15
N TRP A 104 -30.92 7.72 16.72
CA TRP A 104 -29.58 7.24 16.36
C TRP A 104 -29.41 7.00 14.85
N GLU A 105 -30.44 6.45 14.21
CA GLU A 105 -30.50 6.16 12.78
C GLU A 105 -30.53 7.39 11.87
N LEU A 106 -30.84 8.55 12.43
CA LEU A 106 -30.90 9.83 11.71
C LEU A 106 -29.55 10.56 11.74
N LEU A 107 -28.64 10.16 12.63
CA LEU A 107 -27.31 10.73 12.74
C LEU A 107 -26.40 10.19 11.65
N ASP A 108 -25.51 11.05 11.14
CA ASP A 108 -24.43 10.59 10.27
C ASP A 108 -23.35 9.86 11.07
N ALA A 109 -22.34 9.33 10.38
CA ALA A 109 -21.29 8.55 11.04
C ALA A 109 -20.47 9.36 12.05
N GLU A 110 -20.27 10.65 11.81
CA GLU A 110 -19.48 11.53 12.69
C GLU A 110 -20.26 11.87 13.96
N ASP A 111 -21.54 12.23 13.79
CA ASP A 111 -22.47 12.50 14.89
C ASP A 111 -22.72 11.25 15.73
N GLN A 112 -22.86 10.08 15.10
CA GLN A 112 -22.92 8.80 15.81
C GLN A 112 -21.67 8.57 16.65
N ASN A 113 -20.48 8.85 16.10
CA ASN A 113 -19.24 8.70 16.85
C ASN A 113 -19.19 9.64 18.06
N MET A 114 -19.56 10.90 17.86
CA MET A 114 -19.59 11.91 18.91
C MET A 114 -20.58 11.55 20.03
N ALA A 115 -21.80 11.15 19.66
CA ALA A 115 -22.82 10.74 20.62
C ALA A 115 -22.39 9.49 21.42
N ALA A 116 -21.79 8.50 20.76
CA ALA A 116 -21.28 7.31 21.43
C ALA A 116 -20.12 7.63 22.39
N PHE A 117 -19.22 8.52 21.99
CA PHE A 117 -18.13 8.99 22.86
C PHE A 117 -18.68 9.72 24.10
N GLN A 118 -19.62 10.65 23.91
CA GLN A 118 -20.25 11.37 25.02
C GLN A 118 -20.96 10.44 25.99
N HIS A 119 -21.73 9.47 25.46
CA HIS A 119 -22.40 8.47 26.27
C HIS A 119 -21.40 7.65 27.11
N SER A 120 -20.27 7.26 26.51
CA SER A 120 -19.20 6.56 27.24
C SER A 120 -18.64 7.39 28.40
N MET A 121 -18.39 8.67 28.16
CA MET A 121 -17.84 9.58 29.18
C MET A 121 -18.78 9.78 30.36
N ILE A 122 -20.08 9.88 30.11
CA ILE A 122 -21.09 10.12 31.15
C ILE A 122 -21.47 8.83 31.88
N ASN A 123 -21.60 7.71 31.15
CA ASN A 123 -22.15 6.46 31.66
C ASN A 123 -21.09 5.39 31.89
N GLY A 124 -19.84 5.78 32.20
CA GLY A 124 -18.77 4.86 32.59
C GLY A 124 -18.43 3.80 31.53
N ASP A 125 -18.47 4.16 30.25
CA ASP A 125 -18.21 3.29 29.10
C ASP A 125 -19.13 2.05 29.01
N THR A 126 -20.36 2.15 29.50
CA THR A 126 -21.38 1.08 29.38
C THR A 126 -21.71 0.68 27.93
N ASN A 127 -21.48 1.58 26.96
CA ASN A 127 -21.58 1.27 25.54
C ASN A 127 -20.29 0.69 24.92
N GLY A 128 -19.24 0.51 25.72
CA GLY A 128 -17.97 -0.09 25.32
C GLY A 128 -17.23 0.67 24.23
N TYR A 129 -17.47 1.98 24.05
CA TYR A 129 -16.77 2.80 23.07
C TYR A 129 -15.26 2.78 23.32
N ARG A 130 -14.82 3.05 24.56
CA ARG A 130 -13.40 3.10 24.93
C ARG A 130 -12.82 1.69 25.03
N ALA A 131 -13.57 0.75 25.60
CA ALA A 131 -13.18 -0.64 25.69
C ALA A 131 -12.92 -1.26 24.31
N GLY A 132 -13.83 -1.06 23.35
CA GLY A 132 -13.69 -1.54 21.98
C GLY A 132 -12.51 -0.88 21.25
N PHE A 133 -12.33 0.43 21.43
CA PHE A 133 -11.18 1.16 20.88
C PHE A 133 -9.85 0.63 21.43
N ASN A 134 -9.73 0.46 22.74
CA ASN A 134 -8.51 -0.04 23.38
C ASN A 134 -8.23 -1.50 23.02
N ALA A 135 -9.27 -2.34 22.95
CA ALA A 135 -9.12 -3.73 22.51
C ALA A 135 -8.59 -3.81 21.08
N ALA A 136 -9.05 -2.93 20.19
CA ALA A 136 -8.53 -2.84 18.82
C ALA A 136 -7.07 -2.37 18.79
N LEU A 137 -6.69 -1.39 19.62
CA LEU A 137 -5.28 -0.99 19.76
C LEU A 137 -4.39 -2.15 20.20
N SER A 138 -4.77 -2.86 21.26
CA SER A 138 -4.01 -4.04 21.72
C SER A 138 -4.00 -5.18 20.69
N ALA A 139 -5.00 -5.26 19.81
CA ALA A 139 -4.98 -6.19 18.69
C ALA A 139 -4.00 -5.76 17.59
N LEU A 140 -3.90 -4.46 17.31
CA LEU A 140 -2.93 -3.91 16.35
C LEU A 140 -1.49 -4.14 16.79
N GLU A 141 -1.20 -4.07 18.09
CA GLU A 141 0.15 -4.35 18.63
C GLU A 141 0.67 -5.73 18.24
N LYS A 142 -0.21 -6.70 17.97
CA LYS A 142 0.18 -8.05 17.55
C LYS A 142 0.74 -8.11 16.13
N PHE A 143 0.46 -7.10 15.31
CA PHE A 143 1.00 -6.97 13.96
C PHE A 143 2.29 -6.15 13.91
N VAL A 144 2.71 -5.58 15.04
CA VAL A 144 3.96 -4.84 15.12
C VAL A 144 5.12 -5.82 15.20
N GLU A 145 5.80 -5.97 14.07
CA GLU A 145 7.08 -6.69 13.98
C GLU A 145 8.17 -6.07 14.88
N PRO A 146 9.12 -6.88 15.37
CA PRO A 146 10.26 -6.40 16.14
C PRO A 146 11.14 -5.48 15.30
N LEU A 147 11.82 -4.53 15.97
CA LEU A 147 12.80 -3.67 15.31
C LEU A 147 13.93 -4.50 14.69
N THR A 148 14.21 -4.20 13.43
CA THR A 148 15.37 -4.70 12.69
C THR A 148 16.57 -3.77 12.89
N TYR A 149 17.75 -4.25 12.50
CA TYR A 149 18.96 -3.43 12.56
C TYR A 149 18.86 -2.19 11.66
N ASP A 150 18.18 -2.31 10.53
CA ASP A 150 17.99 -1.23 9.56
C ASP A 150 17.14 -0.11 10.18
N ASP A 151 16.09 -0.44 10.94
CA ASP A 151 15.28 0.57 11.65
C ASP A 151 16.09 1.35 12.70
N ILE A 152 17.02 0.66 13.35
CA ILE A 152 17.91 1.28 14.33
C ILE A 152 18.87 2.23 13.62
N ALA A 153 19.47 1.80 12.50
CA ALA A 153 20.36 2.63 11.70
C ALA A 153 19.65 3.88 11.16
N ASP A 154 18.44 3.73 10.62
CA ASP A 154 17.62 4.82 10.12
C ASP A 154 17.27 5.82 11.24
N SER A 155 16.87 5.32 12.42
CA SER A 155 16.56 6.18 13.58
C SER A 155 17.77 7.00 14.08
N ILE A 156 18.99 6.46 13.96
CA ILE A 156 20.23 7.15 14.33
C ILE A 156 20.56 8.23 13.31
N MET A 157 20.36 7.94 12.01
CA MET A 157 20.59 8.92 10.95
C MET A 157 19.58 10.07 10.98
N GLU A 158 18.32 9.81 11.31
CA GLU A 158 17.28 10.85 11.39
C GLU A 158 17.51 11.82 12.58
N ARG A 159 18.09 11.34 13.70
CA ARG A 159 18.48 12.17 14.85
C ARG A 159 19.74 13.00 14.65
N GLY A 160 20.54 12.70 13.62
CA GLY A 160 21.78 13.42 13.30
C GLY A 160 21.59 14.63 12.37
N ARG A 161 20.36 14.88 11.88
CA ARG A 161 20.01 16.02 11.03
C ARG A 161 19.43 17.20 11.81
#